data_AF-A0A413I9Q9-F1
#
_entry.id   AF-A0A413I9Q9-F1
#
_cell.length_a   1.000
_cell.length_b   1.000
_cell.length_c   1.000
_cell.angle_alpha   90.00
_cell.angle_beta   90.00
_cell.angle_gamma   90.00
#
_symmetry.space_group_name_H-M   'P 1'
#
loop_
_entity.id
_entity.type
_entity.pdbx_description
1 polymer ?
#
loop_
_entity_poly.entity_id
_entity_poly.type
_entity_poly.pdbx_seq_one_letter_code
_entity_poly.pdbx_strand_id
1 'polypeptide(L)'
;MNYYWNASNNIIHTKKQNQMKWIIILLAFIGSWEQMKAQQNPIILNEKNVTDLTTAADWDKLIDTWNYVPLENSDNSRLGSIETCYIYGDYLFIKDYHDGEMRMMQFKLTGDFMHRVGKYGSGEQEHGALGLPWVDLEKRQITLHDGFSSHKKVTYDLAGKYVSTGKTGMPAFYTRQIYPAGNGKYIGYCACGTGNRMCYFTTDKNFNKFDTLRQHIVTFNMGYADFSIHPIVIYKNNITCIAPLSDTIYTYADNKFIPRFITTTHRSVPADFIPSRVDYWSLLAKLKEKGFDAKKEAFETKNWFIITYDNGKIFYEKNQQKGFYIPKDLPARGDMIYPSDLWGQQGEKLIAIFAPEELLAIKAELEAKGVQLTDKMKTLFGKVKAGENPWLFFYELK
;
A
#
# COMPACT_ATOMS: atom_id res chain seq x y z
N MET A 1 36.78 41.27 51.47
CA MET A 1 35.91 40.88 50.33
C MET A 1 36.30 39.46 49.96
N ASN A 2 35.51 38.45 50.33
CA ASN A 2 35.48 37.11 49.71
C ASN A 2 34.46 36.26 50.46
N TYR A 3 33.36 35.94 49.76
CA TYR A 3 32.38 34.94 50.14
C TYR A 3 32.87 33.57 49.65
N TYR A 4 32.85 32.55 50.51
CA TYR A 4 32.80 31.14 50.09
C TYR A 4 31.54 30.51 50.69
N TRP A 5 30.64 30.06 49.81
CA TRP A 5 29.47 29.26 50.15
C TRP A 5 29.65 27.82 49.66
N ASN A 6 29.20 26.90 50.52
CA ASN A 6 29.17 25.45 50.36
C ASN A 6 28.43 24.99 49.09
N ALA A 7 28.99 24.00 48.39
CA ALA A 7 28.31 23.21 47.36
C ALA A 7 28.45 21.71 47.66
N SER A 8 27.51 21.17 48.43
CA SER A 8 27.37 19.72 48.62
C SER A 8 25.91 19.37 48.84
N ASN A 9 25.10 19.36 47.77
CA ASN A 9 23.76 18.71 47.77
C ASN A 9 23.18 18.34 46.39
N ASN A 10 23.89 18.50 45.27
CA ASN A 10 23.32 18.29 43.93
C ASN A 10 23.61 16.92 43.25
N ILE A 11 24.26 15.97 43.93
CA ILE A 11 24.69 14.71 43.29
C ILE A 11 23.67 13.56 43.46
N ILE A 12 22.75 13.66 44.43
CA ILE A 12 21.83 12.55 44.76
C ILE A 12 20.55 12.57 43.90
N HIS A 13 20.09 13.74 43.46
CA HIS A 13 18.85 13.86 42.67
C HIS A 13 18.99 13.42 41.19
N THR A 14 20.17 13.57 40.59
CA THR A 14 20.41 13.22 39.17
C THR A 14 20.55 11.71 38.92
N LYS A 15 21.03 10.93 39.91
CA LYS A 15 21.13 9.46 39.78
C LYS A 15 19.76 8.76 39.77
N LYS A 16 18.82 9.17 40.62
CA LYS A 16 17.46 8.58 40.67
C LYS A 16 16.65 8.88 39.40
N GLN A 17 16.77 10.09 38.86
CA GLN A 17 16.07 10.49 37.64
C GLN A 17 16.59 9.75 36.40
N ASN A 18 17.90 9.49 36.33
CA ASN A 18 18.47 8.67 35.26
C ASN A 18 18.07 7.19 35.40
N GLN A 19 18.06 6.60 36.61
CA GLN A 19 17.57 5.23 36.78
C GLN A 19 16.09 5.06 36.40
N MET A 20 15.22 6.03 36.73
CA MET A 20 13.82 6.01 36.28
C MET A 20 13.69 6.10 34.76
N LYS A 21 14.52 6.89 34.07
CA LYS A 21 14.54 6.95 32.60
C LYS A 21 14.97 5.61 31.98
N TRP A 22 15.98 4.94 32.53
CA TRP A 22 16.42 3.62 32.06
C TRP A 22 15.36 2.54 32.30
N ILE A 23 14.64 2.57 33.42
CA ILE A 23 13.56 1.62 33.72
C ILE A 23 12.36 1.82 32.76
N ILE A 24 11.99 3.07 32.43
CA ILE A 24 10.92 3.35 31.46
C ILE A 24 11.30 2.89 30.05
N ILE A 25 12.57 3.07 29.64
CA ILE A 25 13.07 2.58 28.35
C ILE A 25 13.08 1.04 28.33
N LEU A 26 13.56 0.38 29.40
CA LEU A 26 13.54 -1.09 29.52
C LEU A 26 12.11 -1.65 29.49
N LEU A 27 11.14 -1.02 30.16
CA LEU A 27 9.73 -1.44 30.12
C LEU A 27 9.09 -1.21 28.74
N ALA A 28 9.48 -0.16 28.01
CA ALA A 28 9.05 0.05 26.62
C ALA A 28 9.64 -1.00 25.66
N PHE A 29 10.89 -1.43 25.89
CA PHE A 29 11.49 -2.52 25.13
C PHE A 29 10.86 -3.89 25.47
N ILE A 30 10.56 -4.17 26.74
CA ILE A 30 9.88 -5.41 27.15
C ILE A 30 8.45 -5.44 26.58
N GLY A 31 7.72 -4.32 26.58
CA GLY A 31 6.40 -4.22 25.95
C GLY A 31 6.43 -4.50 24.46
N SER A 32 7.46 -4.02 23.74
CA SER A 32 7.66 -4.32 22.31
C SER A 32 8.07 -5.79 22.06
N TRP A 33 8.84 -6.38 22.97
CA TRP A 33 9.31 -7.77 22.86
C TRP A 33 8.21 -8.78 23.24
N GLU A 34 7.36 -8.46 24.21
CA GLU A 34 6.18 -9.27 24.55
C GLU A 34 5.11 -9.19 23.46
N GLN A 35 4.90 -8.03 22.82
CA GLN A 35 4.04 -7.93 21.63
C GLN A 35 4.59 -8.74 20.44
N MET A 36 5.91 -8.80 20.26
CA MET A 36 6.55 -9.65 19.25
C MET A 36 6.50 -11.14 19.58
N LYS A 37 6.52 -11.54 20.86
CA LYS A 37 6.36 -12.94 21.30
C LYS A 37 4.90 -13.41 21.30
N ALA A 38 3.93 -12.52 21.46
CA ALA A 38 2.52 -12.86 21.65
C ALA A 38 1.82 -13.44 20.41
N GLN A 39 2.43 -13.39 19.22
CA GLN A 39 1.84 -14.00 18.01
C GLN A 39 2.69 -15.17 17.50
N GLN A 40 2.86 -16.21 18.32
CA GLN A 40 3.38 -17.50 17.83
C GLN A 40 2.35 -18.27 16.99
N ASN A 41 1.05 -17.98 17.17
CA ASN A 41 -0.03 -18.59 16.41
C ASN A 41 -0.69 -17.56 15.47
N PRO A 42 -0.94 -17.90 14.20
CA PRO A 42 -1.66 -17.03 13.30
C PRO A 42 -3.11 -16.84 13.77
N ILE A 43 -3.67 -15.66 13.53
CA ILE A 43 -5.09 -15.40 13.73
C ILE A 43 -5.85 -16.10 12.60
N ILE A 44 -6.74 -17.02 12.95
CA ILE A 44 -7.58 -17.73 11.97
C ILE A 44 -8.86 -16.92 11.79
N LEU A 45 -9.08 -16.40 10.59
CA LEU A 45 -10.31 -15.72 10.18
C LEU A 45 -11.22 -16.74 9.48
N ASN A 46 -12.30 -17.10 10.15
CA ASN A 46 -13.24 -18.13 9.72
C ASN A 46 -14.69 -17.71 10.01
N GLU A 47 -15.65 -18.56 9.63
CA GLU A 47 -17.09 -18.29 9.79
C GLU A 47 -17.54 -18.05 11.25
N LYS A 48 -16.74 -18.46 12.25
CA LYS A 48 -17.08 -18.26 13.67
C LYS A 48 -16.73 -16.86 14.18
N ASN A 49 -15.75 -16.20 13.57
CA ASN A 49 -15.26 -14.90 14.02
C ASN A 49 -15.31 -13.80 12.96
N VAL A 50 -15.75 -14.11 11.73
CA VAL A 50 -16.05 -13.14 10.68
C VAL A 50 -17.57 -13.06 10.50
N THR A 51 -18.13 -11.87 10.62
CA THR A 51 -19.56 -11.60 10.44
C THR A 51 -19.81 -10.84 9.14
N ASP A 52 -20.81 -11.26 8.37
CA ASP A 52 -21.22 -10.55 7.15
C ASP A 52 -21.93 -9.23 7.47
N LEU A 53 -21.51 -8.18 6.79
CA LEU A 53 -22.15 -6.87 6.73
C LEU A 53 -22.83 -6.76 5.37
N THR A 54 -24.16 -6.81 5.35
CA THR A 54 -24.95 -6.98 4.12
C THR A 54 -25.85 -5.78 3.82
N THR A 55 -25.89 -4.78 4.70
CA THR A 55 -26.76 -3.61 4.56
C THR A 55 -25.95 -2.32 4.44
N ALA A 56 -26.55 -1.30 3.83
CA ALA A 56 -25.95 0.03 3.72
C ALA A 56 -25.53 0.61 5.08
N ALA A 57 -26.33 0.41 6.13
CA ALA A 57 -26.07 0.91 7.49
C ALA A 57 -24.87 0.23 8.16
N ASP A 58 -24.45 -0.96 7.71
CA ASP A 58 -23.33 -1.67 8.31
C ASP A 58 -21.98 -0.95 8.12
N TRP A 59 -21.86 -0.10 7.11
CA TRP A 59 -20.68 0.75 6.93
C TRP A 59 -20.44 1.69 8.11
N ASP A 60 -21.48 2.04 8.88
CA ASP A 60 -21.35 2.87 10.08
C ASP A 60 -20.55 2.15 11.18
N LYS A 61 -20.31 0.85 11.07
CA LYS A 61 -19.42 0.12 11.99
C LYS A 61 -17.94 0.34 11.67
N LEU A 62 -17.62 0.73 10.43
CA LEU A 62 -16.26 0.72 9.93
C LEU A 62 -15.75 2.12 9.61
N ILE A 63 -16.54 2.93 8.90
CA ILE A 63 -16.13 4.25 8.44
C ILE A 63 -16.58 5.28 9.47
N ASP A 64 -15.64 6.09 9.93
CA ASP A 64 -15.91 7.23 10.80
C ASP A 64 -16.22 8.47 9.95
N THR A 65 -15.29 8.82 9.06
CA THR A 65 -15.44 9.95 8.16
C THR A 65 -14.88 9.64 6.77
N TRP A 66 -15.37 10.38 5.78
CA TRP A 66 -14.83 10.33 4.42
C TRP A 66 -14.75 11.73 3.84
N ASN A 67 -13.77 12.00 2.98
CA ASN A 67 -13.61 13.25 2.26
C ASN A 67 -13.11 13.00 0.84
N TYR A 68 -13.18 14.02 -0.02
CA TYR A 68 -12.74 13.92 -1.40
C TYR A 68 -11.99 15.17 -1.84
N VAL A 69 -11.11 15.00 -2.83
CA VAL A 69 -10.28 16.04 -3.42
C VAL A 69 -10.15 15.77 -4.92
N PRO A 70 -10.58 16.68 -5.81
CA PRO A 70 -10.27 16.55 -7.23
C PRO A 70 -8.77 16.74 -7.46
N LEU A 71 -8.16 15.93 -8.32
CA LEU A 71 -6.82 16.25 -8.82
C LEU A 71 -6.92 17.44 -9.76
N GLU A 72 -5.93 18.34 -9.71
CA GLU A 72 -5.84 19.50 -10.60
C GLU A 72 -5.99 19.05 -12.05
N ASN A 73 -6.88 19.72 -12.79
CA ASN A 73 -7.16 19.43 -14.19
C ASN A 73 -6.75 20.63 -15.06
N SER A 74 -5.51 20.59 -15.55
CA SER A 74 -4.91 21.57 -16.48
C SER A 74 -4.21 20.83 -17.61
N ASP A 75 -3.87 21.52 -18.71
CA ASP A 75 -3.18 20.90 -19.85
C ASP A 75 -1.86 20.23 -19.44
N ASN A 76 -1.20 20.75 -18.39
CA ASN A 76 0.06 20.20 -17.88
C ASN A 76 -0.12 19.03 -16.92
N SER A 77 -1.28 18.91 -16.28
CA SER A 77 -1.58 17.88 -15.29
C SER A 77 -2.46 16.75 -15.81
N ARG A 78 -3.03 16.90 -17.02
CA ARG A 78 -3.97 15.94 -17.59
C ARG A 78 -3.37 14.55 -17.66
N LEU A 79 -4.04 13.60 -17.01
CA LEU A 79 -3.64 12.21 -16.93
C LEU A 79 -4.20 11.40 -18.10
N GLY A 80 -3.44 10.41 -18.54
CA GLY A 80 -3.89 9.37 -19.46
C GLY A 80 -4.34 8.13 -18.71
N SER A 81 -4.01 6.95 -19.24
CA SER A 81 -4.31 5.68 -18.57
C SER A 81 -3.42 5.52 -17.34
N ILE A 82 -4.01 5.49 -16.14
CA ILE A 82 -3.28 5.28 -14.89
C ILE A 82 -2.88 3.80 -14.79
N GLU A 83 -1.57 3.55 -14.74
CA GLU A 83 -1.02 2.20 -14.56
C GLU A 83 -0.86 1.85 -13.08
N THR A 84 -0.39 2.79 -12.28
CA THR A 84 -0.19 2.59 -10.83
C THR A 84 0.04 3.92 -10.11
N CYS A 85 -0.18 3.91 -8.80
CA CYS A 85 -0.01 5.04 -7.92
C CYS A 85 0.92 4.68 -6.75
N TYR A 86 1.70 5.65 -6.30
CA TYR A 86 2.56 5.52 -5.13
C TYR A 86 2.32 6.70 -4.20
N ILE A 87 1.99 6.40 -2.94
CA ILE A 87 1.74 7.41 -1.91
C ILE A 87 2.95 7.43 -0.97
N TYR A 88 3.61 8.58 -0.89
CA TYR A 88 4.78 8.79 -0.06
C TYR A 88 4.67 10.12 0.69
N GLY A 89 4.40 10.06 1.99
CA GLY A 89 4.13 11.25 2.79
C GLY A 89 2.88 11.97 2.29
N ASP A 90 3.02 13.25 1.91
CA ASP A 90 1.92 14.08 1.40
C ASP A 90 1.84 14.10 -0.14
N TYR A 91 2.64 13.26 -0.81
CA TYR A 91 2.74 13.21 -2.27
C TYR A 91 2.08 11.96 -2.84
N LEU A 92 1.47 12.15 -3.99
CA LEU A 92 0.96 11.11 -4.87
C LEU A 92 1.77 11.12 -6.16
N PHE A 93 2.40 9.99 -6.47
CA PHE A 93 3.09 9.77 -7.73
C PHE A 93 2.26 8.83 -8.59
N ILE A 94 1.87 9.29 -9.77
CA ILE A 94 1.04 8.55 -10.70
C ILE A 94 1.89 8.16 -11.90
N LYS A 95 1.99 6.86 -12.15
CA LYS A 95 2.53 6.32 -13.39
C LYS A 95 1.39 6.23 -14.38
N ASP A 96 1.47 6.96 -15.47
CA ASP A 96 0.41 6.97 -16.48
C ASP A 96 0.95 6.85 -17.90
N TYR A 97 0.07 6.43 -18.81
CA TYR A 97 0.34 6.38 -20.24
C TYR A 97 -0.49 7.43 -20.97
N HIS A 98 0.17 8.38 -21.59
CA HIS A 98 -0.47 9.48 -22.31
C HIS A 98 0.31 9.78 -23.60
N ASP A 99 -0.39 9.87 -24.73
CA ASP A 99 0.18 10.18 -26.05
C ASP A 99 1.43 9.37 -26.44
N GLY A 100 1.43 8.07 -26.16
CA GLY A 100 2.53 7.18 -26.53
C GLY A 100 3.67 7.11 -25.50
N GLU A 101 3.54 7.81 -24.37
CA GLU A 101 4.62 7.98 -23.39
C GLU A 101 4.19 7.51 -21.99
N MET A 102 5.02 6.67 -21.36
CA MET A 102 4.91 6.38 -19.93
C MET A 102 5.52 7.53 -19.13
N ARG A 103 4.72 8.19 -18.29
CA ARG A 103 5.13 9.35 -17.50
C ARG A 103 5.05 9.03 -16.00
N MET A 104 5.75 9.84 -15.23
CA MET A 104 5.65 9.87 -13.77
C MET A 104 5.18 11.27 -13.38
N MET A 105 3.95 11.38 -12.89
CA MET A 105 3.31 12.63 -12.54
C MET A 105 3.28 12.78 -11.02
N GLN A 106 3.68 13.93 -10.49
CA GLN A 106 3.66 14.20 -9.06
C GLN A 106 2.55 15.18 -8.71
N PHE A 107 1.73 14.80 -7.74
CA PHE A 107 0.68 15.61 -7.14
C PHE A 107 0.89 15.68 -5.63
N LYS A 108 0.30 16.68 -4.99
CA LYS A 108 0.02 16.62 -3.55
C LYS A 108 -1.29 15.87 -3.30
N LEU A 109 -1.44 15.31 -2.11
CA LEU A 109 -2.74 14.74 -1.68
C LEU A 109 -3.84 15.81 -1.50
N THR A 110 -3.48 17.11 -1.54
CA THR A 110 -4.41 18.24 -1.67
C THR A 110 -4.96 18.44 -3.08
N GLY A 111 -4.52 17.64 -4.06
CA GLY A 111 -4.97 17.68 -5.44
C GLY A 111 -4.07 18.50 -6.36
N ASP A 112 -3.22 19.37 -5.80
CA ASP A 112 -2.36 20.26 -6.59
C ASP A 112 -1.35 19.46 -7.43
N PHE A 113 -1.27 19.78 -8.73
CA PHE A 113 -0.23 19.23 -9.58
C PHE A 113 1.10 19.91 -9.26
N MET A 114 2.18 19.14 -9.20
CA MET A 114 3.51 19.67 -8.90
C MET A 114 4.34 19.80 -10.16
N HIS A 115 4.57 18.68 -10.83
CA HIS A 115 5.27 18.60 -12.10
C HIS A 115 5.27 17.14 -12.57
N ARG A 116 5.70 16.98 -13.81
CA ARG A 116 6.15 15.69 -14.34
C ARG A 116 7.59 15.41 -13.87
N VAL A 117 7.83 14.22 -13.31
CA VAL A 117 9.16 13.80 -12.84
C VAL A 117 9.97 13.27 -14.02
N GLY A 118 10.89 14.11 -14.51
CA GLY A 118 11.76 13.76 -15.62
C GLY A 118 11.04 13.57 -16.95
N LYS A 119 11.82 13.21 -17.98
CA LYS A 119 11.33 12.97 -19.34
C LYS A 119 11.81 11.60 -19.84
N TYR A 120 10.98 10.93 -20.64
CA TYR A 120 11.39 9.71 -21.32
C TYR A 120 12.42 10.01 -22.41
N GLY A 121 13.50 9.23 -22.44
CA GLY A 121 14.55 9.37 -23.44
C GLY A 121 15.88 8.74 -23.00
N SER A 122 16.91 8.96 -23.81
CA SER A 122 18.24 8.36 -23.62
C SER A 122 19.27 9.35 -23.04
N GLY A 123 18.99 10.65 -23.05
CA GLY A 123 19.88 11.71 -22.56
C GLY A 123 20.20 11.58 -21.08
N GLU A 124 21.28 12.21 -20.61
CA GLU A 124 21.79 12.03 -19.23
C GLU A 124 20.69 12.22 -18.16
N GLN A 125 19.86 13.24 -18.31
CA GLN A 125 18.78 13.60 -17.37
C GLN A 125 17.42 12.98 -17.75
N GLU A 126 17.38 12.08 -18.73
CA GLU A 126 16.14 11.43 -19.19
C GLU A 126 16.09 9.99 -18.69
N HIS A 127 14.91 9.50 -18.32
CA HIS A 127 14.71 8.12 -17.92
C HIS A 127 14.36 7.25 -19.14
N GLY A 128 14.81 6.00 -19.14
CA GLY A 128 14.33 5.04 -20.13
C GLY A 128 12.93 4.53 -19.77
N ALA A 129 12.64 3.28 -20.12
CA ALA A 129 11.34 2.69 -19.82
C ALA A 129 11.11 2.64 -18.30
N LEU A 130 10.04 3.25 -17.80
CA LEU A 130 9.76 3.34 -16.37
C LEU A 130 9.48 1.94 -15.78
N GLY A 131 10.45 1.38 -15.07
CA GLY A 131 10.32 0.15 -14.29
C GLY A 131 9.81 0.46 -12.90
N LEU A 132 10.74 0.72 -11.98
CA LEU A 132 10.48 1.01 -10.57
C LEU A 132 10.78 2.48 -10.23
N PRO A 133 9.81 3.24 -9.71
CA PRO A 133 10.05 4.47 -8.96
C PRO A 133 10.43 4.15 -7.51
N TRP A 134 11.42 4.86 -6.97
CA TRP A 134 11.80 4.79 -5.57
C TRP A 134 11.88 6.18 -4.96
N VAL A 135 11.11 6.42 -3.89
CA VAL A 135 11.09 7.71 -3.18
C VAL A 135 11.82 7.58 -1.85
N ASP A 136 12.87 8.38 -1.70
CA ASP A 136 13.62 8.54 -0.45
C ASP A 136 13.18 9.85 0.19
N LEU A 137 12.25 9.77 1.15
CA LEU A 137 11.71 10.95 1.84
C LEU A 137 12.75 11.62 2.75
N GLU A 138 13.74 10.88 3.27
CA GLU A 138 14.80 11.46 4.09
C GLU A 138 15.69 12.38 3.25
N LYS A 139 16.04 11.93 2.03
CA LYS A 139 16.80 12.75 1.08
C LYS A 139 15.94 13.70 0.27
N ARG A 140 14.61 13.57 0.36
CA ARG A 140 13.63 14.27 -0.47
C ARG A 140 13.93 14.10 -1.96
N GLN A 141 14.08 12.86 -2.40
CA GLN A 141 14.41 12.50 -3.77
C GLN A 141 13.54 11.37 -4.30
N ILE A 142 13.35 11.36 -5.61
CA ILE A 142 12.77 10.24 -6.35
C ILE A 142 13.77 9.72 -7.38
N THR A 143 13.93 8.41 -7.44
CA THR A 143 14.78 7.73 -8.41
C THR A 143 13.93 6.88 -9.33
N LEU A 144 14.05 7.12 -10.63
CA LEU A 144 13.36 6.36 -11.67
C LEU A 144 14.33 5.32 -12.24
N HIS A 145 14.03 4.05 -12.02
CA HIS A 145 14.82 2.93 -12.52
C HIS A 145 14.28 2.44 -13.86
N ASP A 146 15.19 2.29 -14.83
CA ASP A 146 14.89 1.70 -16.12
C ASP A 146 14.51 0.23 -15.94
N GLY A 147 13.33 -0.13 -16.43
CA GLY A 147 12.78 -1.48 -16.35
C GLY A 147 13.37 -2.47 -17.34
N PHE A 148 14.23 -2.06 -18.28
CA PHE A 148 14.81 -2.93 -19.29
C PHE A 148 16.34 -2.81 -19.35
N SER A 149 16.93 -3.01 -20.53
CA SER A 149 18.32 -3.41 -20.74
C SER A 149 19.38 -2.36 -20.40
N SER A 150 19.00 -1.09 -20.17
CA SER A 150 19.99 -0.04 -19.89
C SER A 150 20.51 -0.09 -18.45
N HIS A 151 19.75 -0.70 -17.53
CA HIS A 151 19.98 -0.65 -16.08
C HIS A 151 20.19 0.78 -15.54
N LYS A 152 19.75 1.79 -16.29
CA LYS A 152 19.90 3.19 -15.93
C LYS A 152 19.00 3.52 -14.75
N LYS A 153 19.46 4.43 -13.90
CA LYS A 153 18.62 5.12 -12.94
C LYS A 153 18.87 6.61 -13.02
N VAL A 154 17.82 7.39 -12.86
CA VAL A 154 17.91 8.85 -12.83
C VAL A 154 17.22 9.35 -11.56
N THR A 155 17.93 10.15 -10.78
CA THR A 155 17.43 10.72 -9.53
C THR A 155 17.12 12.20 -9.71
N TYR A 156 15.98 12.60 -9.18
CA TYR A 156 15.51 13.99 -9.10
C TYR A 156 15.20 14.32 -7.64
N ASP A 157 15.25 15.59 -7.27
CA ASP A 157 14.65 16.04 -6.02
C ASP A 157 13.12 16.11 -6.14
N LEU A 158 12.42 16.28 -5.00
CA LEU A 158 10.95 16.40 -4.99
C LEU A 158 10.40 17.69 -5.61
N ALA A 159 11.27 18.60 -6.10
CA ALA A 159 10.89 19.75 -6.90
C ALA A 159 11.08 19.48 -8.41
N GLY A 160 11.50 18.28 -8.80
CA GLY A 160 11.65 17.83 -10.18
C GLY A 160 13.01 18.17 -10.78
N LYS A 161 13.94 18.72 -10.00
CA LYS A 161 15.28 19.06 -10.50
C LYS A 161 16.16 17.82 -10.55
N TYR A 162 16.87 17.67 -11.66
CA TYR A 162 17.88 16.63 -11.83
C TYR A 162 18.94 16.66 -10.71
N VAL A 163 19.25 15.48 -10.17
CA VAL A 163 20.31 15.29 -9.16
C VAL A 163 21.46 14.46 -9.71
N SER A 164 21.18 13.27 -10.25
CA SER A 164 22.23 12.37 -10.74
C SER A 164 21.71 11.28 -11.66
N THR A 165 22.63 10.68 -12.41
CA THR A 165 22.39 9.50 -13.25
C THR A 165 23.38 8.41 -12.85
N GLY A 166 22.93 7.16 -12.90
CA GLY A 166 23.80 6.03 -12.63
C GLY A 166 23.24 4.73 -13.18
N LYS A 167 23.84 3.63 -12.73
CA LYS A 167 23.36 2.28 -13.00
C LYS A 167 22.82 1.63 -11.73
N THR A 168 21.94 0.65 -11.89
CA THR A 168 21.41 -0.16 -10.80
C THR A 168 21.58 -1.65 -11.11
N GLY A 169 21.99 -2.44 -10.11
CA GLY A 169 21.95 -3.91 -10.19
C GLY A 169 20.56 -4.48 -9.93
N MET A 170 19.60 -3.62 -9.61
CA MET A 170 18.23 -4.02 -9.26
C MET A 170 17.48 -4.61 -10.46
N PRO A 171 16.71 -5.70 -10.27
CA PRO A 171 15.85 -6.26 -11.29
C PRO A 171 14.59 -5.41 -11.47
N ALA A 172 14.76 -4.15 -11.88
CA ALA A 172 13.72 -3.13 -11.95
C ALA A 172 12.57 -3.50 -12.90
N PHE A 173 12.80 -4.40 -13.87
CA PHE A 173 11.75 -4.93 -14.72
C PHE A 173 10.65 -5.62 -13.92
N TYR A 174 11.06 -6.47 -12.97
CA TYR A 174 10.16 -7.29 -12.17
C TYR A 174 9.84 -6.66 -10.83
N THR A 175 10.74 -5.83 -10.29
CA THR A 175 10.55 -5.20 -8.98
C THR A 175 9.41 -4.19 -9.04
N ARG A 176 8.44 -4.33 -8.15
CA ARG A 176 7.21 -3.52 -8.19
C ARG A 176 7.21 -2.43 -7.14
N GLN A 177 7.61 -2.78 -5.90
CA GLN A 177 7.82 -1.83 -4.81
C GLN A 177 8.93 -2.33 -3.88
N ILE A 178 9.57 -1.37 -3.21
CA ILE A 178 10.58 -1.56 -2.18
C ILE A 178 10.17 -0.69 -0.99
N TYR A 179 10.53 -1.11 0.21
CA TYR A 179 10.27 -0.38 1.43
C TYR A 179 11.41 -0.51 2.44
N PRO A 180 11.63 0.49 3.31
CA PRO A 180 12.57 0.37 4.41
C PRO A 180 12.16 -0.76 5.36
N ALA A 181 13.10 -1.64 5.71
CA ALA A 181 12.92 -2.72 6.68
C ALA A 181 13.70 -2.49 7.99
N GLY A 182 14.29 -1.30 8.16
CA GLY A 182 15.12 -0.93 9.30
C GLY A 182 16.60 -1.33 9.14
N ASN A 183 17.48 -0.73 9.95
CA ASN A 183 18.92 -1.02 10.00
C ASN A 183 19.63 -0.96 8.63
N GLY A 184 19.20 -0.05 7.75
CA GLY A 184 19.76 0.11 6.40
C GLY A 184 19.43 -1.02 5.42
N LYS A 185 18.47 -1.88 5.77
CA LYS A 185 17.89 -2.91 4.91
C LYS A 185 16.55 -2.46 4.34
N TYR A 186 16.22 -3.02 3.20
CA TYR A 186 14.97 -2.81 2.50
C TYR A 186 14.36 -4.17 2.17
N ILE A 187 13.03 -4.23 2.13
CA ILE A 187 12.28 -5.36 1.63
C ILE A 187 11.57 -4.95 0.34
N GLY A 188 11.56 -5.83 -0.65
CA GLY A 188 10.83 -5.61 -1.89
C GLY A 188 10.13 -6.87 -2.36
N TYR A 189 9.28 -6.69 -3.35
CA TYR A 189 8.66 -7.78 -4.07
C TYR A 189 8.77 -7.59 -5.57
N CYS A 190 8.72 -8.72 -6.27
CA CYS A 190 8.70 -8.76 -7.72
C CYS A 190 7.41 -9.39 -8.23
N ALA A 191 6.99 -8.95 -9.42
CA ALA A 191 6.00 -9.65 -10.21
C ALA A 191 6.55 -11.01 -10.68
N CYS A 192 5.65 -11.97 -10.87
CA CYS A 192 6.05 -13.25 -11.47
C CYS A 192 6.35 -13.03 -12.96
N GLY A 193 7.28 -13.80 -13.51
CA GLY A 193 7.68 -13.65 -14.91
C GLY A 193 8.62 -14.75 -15.36
N THR A 194 8.92 -14.80 -16.65
CA THR A 194 9.74 -15.86 -17.24
C THR A 194 11.10 -15.95 -16.57
N GLY A 195 11.36 -17.04 -15.86
CA GLY A 195 12.63 -17.26 -15.17
C GLY A 195 12.85 -16.42 -13.91
N ASN A 196 11.98 -15.45 -13.59
CA ASN A 196 12.06 -14.72 -12.33
C ASN A 196 11.61 -15.62 -11.17
N ARG A 197 12.58 -16.06 -10.37
CA ARG A 197 12.32 -16.86 -9.17
C ARG A 197 12.17 -16.03 -7.91
N MET A 198 12.53 -14.75 -7.91
CA MET A 198 12.49 -13.91 -6.72
C MET A 198 11.08 -13.34 -6.55
N CYS A 199 10.37 -13.72 -5.50
CA CYS A 199 9.03 -13.16 -5.19
C CYS A 199 9.15 -12.06 -4.14
N TYR A 200 9.81 -12.37 -3.02
CA TYR A 200 10.18 -11.40 -2.00
C TYR A 200 11.68 -11.45 -1.76
N PHE A 201 12.26 -10.30 -1.48
CA PHE A 201 13.68 -10.16 -1.24
C PHE A 201 13.98 -9.08 -0.21
N THR A 202 15.16 -9.17 0.40
CA THR A 202 15.79 -8.02 1.06
C THR A 202 16.97 -7.50 0.27
N THR A 203 17.23 -6.21 0.41
CA THR A 203 18.39 -5.56 -0.20
C THR A 203 19.01 -4.50 0.70
N ASP A 204 20.24 -4.08 0.38
CA ASP A 204 20.92 -3.00 1.07
C ASP A 204 20.46 -1.63 0.57
N LYS A 205 20.82 -0.55 1.29
CA LYS A 205 20.47 0.83 0.93
C LYS A 205 20.91 1.32 -0.44
N ASN A 206 21.81 0.59 -1.10
CA ASN A 206 22.34 0.93 -2.41
C ASN A 206 21.74 0.07 -3.52
N PHE A 207 20.90 -0.92 -3.18
CA PHE A 207 20.27 -1.87 -4.09
C PHE A 207 21.29 -2.72 -4.88
N ASN A 208 22.35 -3.17 -4.20
CA ASN A 208 23.45 -3.92 -4.79
C ASN A 208 23.50 -5.38 -4.32
N LYS A 209 22.94 -5.70 -3.15
CA LYS A 209 22.93 -7.06 -2.59
C LYS A 209 21.49 -7.52 -2.41
N PHE A 210 21.16 -8.73 -2.84
CA PHE A 210 19.79 -9.25 -2.82
C PHE A 210 19.76 -10.62 -2.16
N ASP A 211 18.99 -10.76 -1.09
CA ASP A 211 18.69 -12.04 -0.46
C ASP A 211 17.25 -12.41 -0.80
N THR A 212 17.03 -13.57 -1.42
CA THR A 212 15.67 -14.03 -1.72
C THR A 212 15.02 -14.58 -0.45
N LEU A 213 13.93 -13.96 0.00
CA LEU A 213 13.15 -14.38 1.16
C LEU A 213 12.12 -15.45 0.80
N ARG A 214 11.51 -15.32 -0.37
CA ARG A 214 10.55 -16.28 -0.91
C ARG A 214 10.67 -16.35 -2.41
N GLN A 215 10.60 -17.56 -2.95
CA GLN A 215 10.59 -17.77 -4.38
C GLN A 215 9.17 -17.74 -4.95
N HIS A 216 9.05 -17.34 -6.22
CA HIS A 216 7.82 -17.59 -6.96
C HIS A 216 7.60 -19.09 -7.11
N ILE A 217 6.38 -19.50 -6.76
CA ILE A 217 5.87 -20.87 -6.95
C ILE A 217 4.94 -20.97 -8.16
N VAL A 218 4.79 -19.87 -8.91
CA VAL A 218 4.02 -19.71 -10.15
C VAL A 218 4.94 -19.08 -11.22
N THR A 219 4.58 -19.18 -12.49
CA THR A 219 5.30 -18.53 -13.60
C THR A 219 4.35 -17.68 -14.45
N PHE A 220 4.89 -16.79 -15.29
CA PHE A 220 4.13 -16.11 -16.34
C PHE A 220 5.06 -15.85 -17.53
N ASN A 221 4.70 -16.37 -18.71
CA ASN A 221 5.64 -16.40 -19.84
C ASN A 221 5.58 -15.17 -20.76
N MET A 222 4.52 -14.35 -20.66
CA MET A 222 4.28 -13.19 -21.54
C MET A 222 4.74 -11.86 -20.92
N GLY A 223 5.89 -11.86 -20.24
CA GLY A 223 6.45 -10.68 -19.56
C GLY A 223 6.40 -10.83 -18.05
N TYR A 224 5.50 -10.10 -17.40
CA TYR A 224 5.27 -10.21 -15.95
C TYR A 224 3.78 -10.21 -15.60
N ALA A 225 3.43 -10.79 -14.46
CA ALA A 225 2.10 -10.69 -13.87
C ALA A 225 2.20 -10.34 -12.39
N ASP A 226 1.47 -9.29 -12.00
CA ASP A 226 1.29 -8.90 -10.61
C ASP A 226 0.31 -9.87 -9.94
N PHE A 227 0.72 -10.45 -8.82
CA PHE A 227 -0.16 -11.32 -8.03
C PHE A 227 -0.98 -10.53 -7.00
N SER A 228 -0.64 -9.26 -6.79
CA SER A 228 -1.24 -8.35 -5.82
C SER A 228 -0.79 -6.92 -6.14
N ILE A 229 -1.68 -5.94 -5.89
CA ILE A 229 -1.40 -4.52 -6.13
C ILE A 229 -0.62 -3.93 -4.94
N HIS A 230 -1.03 -4.26 -3.72
CA HIS A 230 -0.36 -3.87 -2.46
C HIS A 230 -0.08 -5.09 -1.57
N PRO A 231 0.93 -5.91 -1.92
CA PRO A 231 1.23 -7.13 -1.16
C PRO A 231 2.06 -6.89 0.10
N ILE A 232 2.74 -5.74 0.21
CA ILE A 232 3.49 -5.35 1.40
C ILE A 232 2.73 -4.25 2.13
N VAL A 233 2.38 -4.49 3.39
CA VAL A 233 1.78 -3.50 4.29
C VAL A 233 2.80 -3.13 5.34
N ILE A 234 3.08 -1.84 5.47
CA ILE A 234 3.91 -1.30 6.54
C ILE A 234 3.07 -0.45 7.45
N TYR A 235 2.98 -0.86 8.70
CA TYR A 235 2.33 -0.09 9.74
C TYR A 235 3.22 -0.04 10.98
N LYS A 236 3.71 1.16 11.30
CA LYS A 236 4.76 1.38 12.31
C LYS A 236 5.99 0.52 11.99
N ASN A 237 6.33 -0.43 12.87
CA ASN A 237 7.48 -1.33 12.71
C ASN A 237 7.08 -2.71 12.18
N ASN A 238 5.80 -2.94 11.87
CA ASN A 238 5.33 -4.23 11.36
C ASN A 238 5.30 -4.20 9.84
N ILE A 239 5.88 -5.25 9.24
CA ILE A 239 5.87 -5.48 7.80
C ILE A 239 5.07 -6.75 7.56
N THR A 240 4.01 -6.66 6.77
CA THR A 240 3.13 -7.77 6.44
C THR A 240 3.16 -8.04 4.96
N CYS A 241 3.16 -9.31 4.57
CA CYS A 241 3.34 -9.76 3.20
C CYS A 241 2.24 -10.74 2.81
N ILE A 242 1.58 -10.49 1.68
CA ILE A 242 0.63 -11.42 1.04
C ILE A 242 1.41 -12.38 0.13
N ALA A 243 1.22 -13.68 0.29
CA ALA A 243 1.79 -14.65 -0.65
C ALA A 243 0.84 -14.89 -1.83
N PRO A 244 1.37 -15.09 -3.06
CA PRO A 244 0.54 -15.43 -4.21
C PRO A 244 -0.18 -16.75 -3.98
N LEU A 245 -1.49 -16.77 -4.27
CA LEU A 245 -2.36 -17.95 -4.19
C LEU A 245 -2.21 -18.71 -2.85
N SER A 246 -2.32 -17.99 -1.73
CA SER A 246 -2.20 -18.56 -0.38
C SER A 246 -3.34 -18.08 0.52
N ASP A 247 -3.77 -18.98 1.41
CA ASP A 247 -4.67 -18.70 2.53
C ASP A 247 -4.01 -17.81 3.60
N THR A 248 -2.67 -17.81 3.65
CA THR A 248 -1.88 -17.24 4.72
C THR A 248 -1.29 -15.88 4.36
N ILE A 249 -1.36 -14.94 5.31
CA ILE A 249 -0.68 -13.65 5.29
C ILE A 249 0.42 -13.70 6.36
N TYR A 250 1.60 -13.18 6.04
CA TYR A 250 2.80 -13.34 6.86
C TYR A 250 3.26 -12.00 7.43
N THR A 251 3.76 -11.99 8.66
CA THR A 251 4.66 -10.93 9.14
C THR A 251 6.08 -11.26 8.68
N TYR A 252 6.79 -10.24 8.22
CA TYR A 252 8.23 -10.30 8.03
C TYR A 252 8.95 -9.86 9.31
N ALA A 253 9.72 -10.76 9.91
CA ALA A 253 10.58 -10.48 11.07
C ALA A 253 11.79 -11.41 11.05
N ASP A 254 12.95 -10.91 11.48
CA ASP A 254 14.20 -11.69 11.60
C ASP A 254 14.59 -12.47 10.31
N ASN A 255 14.42 -11.81 9.15
CA ASN A 255 14.62 -12.40 7.81
C ASN A 255 13.73 -13.62 7.50
N LYS A 256 12.58 -13.76 8.18
CA LYS A 256 11.64 -14.87 7.99
C LYS A 256 10.22 -14.36 7.78
N PHE A 257 9.42 -15.20 7.15
CA PHE A 257 7.98 -15.03 7.07
C PHE A 257 7.30 -15.90 8.12
N ILE A 258 6.61 -15.24 9.05
CA ILE A 258 5.90 -15.85 10.17
C ILE A 258 4.40 -15.70 9.89
N PRO A 259 3.61 -16.79 9.87
CA PRO A 259 2.16 -16.69 9.66
C PRO A 259 1.51 -15.71 10.65
N ARG A 260 0.81 -14.71 10.13
CA ARG A 260 0.10 -13.69 10.90
C ARG A 260 -1.41 -13.91 10.87
N PHE A 261 -1.96 -14.12 9.68
CA PHE A 261 -3.37 -14.43 9.48
C PHE A 261 -3.52 -15.65 8.56
N ILE A 262 -4.53 -16.47 8.82
CA ILE A 262 -5.00 -17.51 7.91
C ILE A 262 -6.49 -17.24 7.65
N THR A 263 -6.88 -17.13 6.39
CA THR A 263 -8.28 -16.91 6.02
C THR A 263 -8.89 -18.20 5.46
N THR A 264 -9.94 -18.70 6.11
CA THR A 264 -10.66 -19.92 5.71
C THR A 264 -12.15 -19.68 5.46
N THR A 265 -12.56 -18.42 5.38
CA THR A 265 -13.93 -17.99 5.06
C THR A 265 -13.97 -17.19 3.75
N HIS A 266 -15.17 -16.90 3.27
CA HIS A 266 -15.45 -16.08 2.08
C HIS A 266 -14.57 -16.44 0.89
N ARG A 267 -14.48 -17.75 0.64
CA ARG A 267 -13.85 -18.30 -0.56
C ARG A 267 -12.35 -18.00 -0.67
N SER A 268 -11.65 -17.76 0.43
CA SER A 268 -10.18 -17.72 0.41
C SER A 268 -9.59 -19.00 -0.22
N VAL A 269 -8.43 -18.87 -0.85
CA VAL A 269 -7.63 -19.99 -1.35
C VAL A 269 -7.56 -21.13 -0.31
N PRO A 270 -7.76 -22.40 -0.71
CA PRO A 270 -7.66 -23.54 0.21
C PRO A 270 -6.26 -23.74 0.78
N ALA A 271 -6.18 -24.24 2.02
CA ALA A 271 -4.91 -24.51 2.70
C ALA A 271 -4.08 -25.62 2.02
N ASP A 272 -4.74 -26.56 1.35
CA ASP A 272 -4.12 -27.65 0.60
C ASP A 272 -3.83 -27.29 -0.87
N PHE A 273 -4.17 -26.07 -1.31
CA PHE A 273 -3.81 -25.61 -2.63
C PHE A 273 -2.30 -25.37 -2.70
N ILE A 274 -1.61 -26.24 -3.45
CA ILE A 274 -0.18 -26.13 -3.70
C ILE A 274 -0.03 -25.59 -5.13
N PRO A 275 0.35 -24.30 -5.31
CA PRO A 275 0.66 -23.77 -6.63
C PRO A 275 1.79 -24.57 -7.26
N SER A 276 1.56 -25.02 -8.49
CA SER A 276 2.62 -25.57 -9.33
C SER A 276 3.25 -24.46 -10.15
N ARG A 277 4.43 -24.69 -10.74
CA ARG A 277 5.09 -23.76 -11.69
C ARG A 277 4.36 -23.66 -13.04
N VAL A 278 3.04 -23.63 -12.99
CA VAL A 278 2.14 -23.32 -14.08
C VAL A 278 1.91 -21.80 -14.11
N ASP A 279 1.42 -21.34 -15.25
CA ASP A 279 0.98 -19.98 -15.48
C ASP A 279 0.05 -19.46 -14.36
N TYR A 280 0.38 -18.29 -13.80
CA TYR A 280 -0.35 -17.69 -12.68
C TYR A 280 -1.83 -17.46 -12.97
N TRP A 281 -2.15 -16.88 -14.13
CA TRP A 281 -3.54 -16.56 -14.49
C TRP A 281 -4.37 -17.82 -14.71
N SER A 282 -3.75 -18.86 -15.28
CA SER A 282 -4.37 -20.17 -15.45
C SER A 282 -4.70 -20.82 -14.09
N LEU A 283 -3.82 -20.70 -13.10
CA LEU A 283 -4.09 -21.20 -11.75
C LEU A 283 -5.16 -20.37 -11.03
N LEU A 284 -5.13 -19.05 -11.18
CA LEU A 284 -6.14 -18.16 -10.63
C LEU A 284 -7.52 -18.46 -11.24
N ALA A 285 -7.61 -18.67 -12.56
CA ALA A 285 -8.85 -19.04 -13.23
C ALA A 285 -9.43 -20.36 -12.70
N LYS A 286 -8.58 -21.39 -12.51
CA LYS A 286 -9.01 -22.67 -11.91
C LYS A 286 -9.51 -22.54 -10.48
N LEU A 287 -8.90 -21.65 -9.69
CA LEU A 287 -9.40 -21.33 -8.34
C LEU A 287 -10.78 -20.66 -8.43
N LYS A 288 -10.93 -19.67 -9.31
CA LYS A 288 -12.20 -18.96 -9.53
C LYS A 288 -13.32 -19.87 -10.03
N GLU A 289 -13.03 -20.80 -10.92
CA GLU A 289 -14.00 -21.83 -11.39
C GLU A 289 -14.51 -22.71 -10.24
N LYS A 290 -13.66 -22.98 -9.24
CA LYS A 290 -14.03 -23.68 -8.01
C LYS A 290 -14.66 -22.77 -6.96
N GLY A 291 -14.85 -21.49 -7.29
CA GLY A 291 -15.41 -20.49 -6.41
C GLY A 291 -14.44 -20.00 -5.34
N PHE A 292 -13.12 -20.03 -5.56
CA PHE A 292 -12.11 -19.45 -4.65
C PHE A 292 -11.52 -18.15 -5.22
N ASP A 293 -11.19 -17.22 -4.32
CA ASP A 293 -10.64 -15.91 -4.60
C ASP A 293 -9.26 -15.73 -3.96
N ALA A 294 -8.34 -15.13 -4.72
CA ALA A 294 -7.04 -14.72 -4.22
C ALA A 294 -7.13 -13.35 -3.53
N LYS A 295 -6.28 -13.15 -2.52
CA LYS A 295 -6.12 -11.86 -1.86
C LYS A 295 -5.47 -10.88 -2.85
N LYS A 296 -6.05 -9.69 -2.99
CA LYS A 296 -5.55 -8.65 -3.88
C LYS A 296 -4.63 -7.68 -3.17
N GLU A 297 -5.04 -7.20 -2.00
CA GLU A 297 -4.33 -6.15 -1.25
C GLU A 297 -4.55 -6.33 0.25
N ALA A 298 -3.73 -5.65 1.04
CA ALA A 298 -4.02 -5.43 2.44
C ALA A 298 -3.66 -4.01 2.87
N PHE A 299 -4.30 -3.57 3.95
CA PHE A 299 -4.07 -2.28 4.58
C PHE A 299 -4.11 -2.45 6.10
N GLU A 300 -3.45 -1.58 6.84
CA GLU A 300 -3.41 -1.68 8.29
C GLU A 300 -3.44 -0.30 8.95
N THR A 301 -4.44 -0.06 9.79
CA THR A 301 -4.56 1.14 10.62
C THR A 301 -4.32 0.75 12.08
N LYS A 302 -4.50 1.69 13.02
CA LYS A 302 -4.38 1.41 14.46
C LYS A 302 -5.31 0.29 14.90
N ASN A 303 -6.57 0.35 14.51
CA ASN A 303 -7.63 -0.55 14.97
C ASN A 303 -7.92 -1.69 13.99
N TRP A 304 -7.59 -1.52 12.71
CA TRP A 304 -8.05 -2.42 11.65
C TRP A 304 -6.90 -3.06 10.88
N PHE A 305 -7.11 -4.31 10.46
CA PHE A 305 -6.36 -4.96 9.40
C PHE A 305 -7.36 -5.35 8.30
N ILE A 306 -7.06 -4.98 7.05
CA ILE A 306 -8.01 -5.08 5.94
C ILE A 306 -7.42 -6.00 4.89
N ILE A 307 -8.21 -6.94 4.40
CA ILE A 307 -7.83 -7.88 3.34
C ILE A 307 -8.84 -7.71 2.21
N THR A 308 -8.37 -7.40 1.01
CA THR A 308 -9.25 -7.26 -0.16
C THR A 308 -9.20 -8.50 -1.05
N TYR A 309 -10.34 -8.82 -1.64
CA TYR A 309 -10.56 -9.89 -2.60
C TYR A 309 -11.31 -9.32 -3.81
N ASP A 310 -11.43 -10.09 -4.89
CA ASP A 310 -12.28 -9.72 -6.03
C ASP A 310 -13.76 -9.59 -5.66
N ASN A 311 -14.22 -10.38 -4.68
CA ASN A 311 -15.63 -10.50 -4.30
C ASN A 311 -16.02 -9.66 -3.07
N GLY A 312 -15.06 -9.03 -2.39
CA GLY A 312 -15.32 -8.34 -1.12
C GLY A 312 -14.06 -8.04 -0.31
N LYS A 313 -14.24 -7.69 0.96
CA LYS A 313 -13.18 -7.29 1.90
C LYS A 313 -13.45 -7.84 3.28
N ILE A 314 -12.40 -8.24 4.00
CA ILE A 314 -12.47 -8.53 5.44
C ILE A 314 -11.81 -7.37 6.20
N PHE A 315 -12.56 -6.77 7.11
CA PHE A 315 -12.09 -5.81 8.10
C PHE A 315 -11.94 -6.53 9.45
N TYR A 316 -10.71 -6.76 9.87
CA TYR A 316 -10.39 -7.36 11.16
C TYR A 316 -10.10 -6.29 12.21
N GLU A 317 -10.93 -6.22 13.23
CA GLU A 317 -10.77 -5.34 14.38
C GLU A 317 -9.78 -5.95 15.38
N LYS A 318 -8.63 -5.32 15.56
CA LYS A 318 -7.52 -5.88 16.34
C LYS A 318 -7.83 -5.99 17.83
N ASN A 319 -8.57 -5.03 18.38
CA ASN A 319 -8.84 -4.97 19.83
C ASN A 319 -9.88 -6.03 20.24
N GLN A 320 -10.93 -6.21 19.44
CA GLN A 320 -11.99 -7.19 19.71
C GLN A 320 -11.70 -8.58 19.13
N GLN A 321 -10.67 -8.69 18.28
CA GLN A 321 -10.31 -9.89 17.55
C GLN A 321 -11.47 -10.45 16.72
N LYS A 322 -12.26 -9.56 16.13
CA LYS A 322 -13.45 -9.89 15.34
C LYS A 322 -13.28 -9.39 13.90
N GLY A 323 -13.71 -10.20 12.94
CA GLY A 323 -13.75 -9.84 11.54
C GLY A 323 -15.14 -9.43 11.08
N PHE A 324 -15.18 -8.56 10.08
CA PHE A 324 -16.38 -8.20 9.36
C PHE A 324 -16.11 -8.34 7.87
N TYR A 325 -16.94 -9.12 7.17
CA TYR A 325 -16.86 -9.25 5.73
C TYR A 325 -17.85 -8.32 5.05
N ILE A 326 -17.38 -7.64 4.01
CA ILE A 326 -18.15 -6.74 3.17
C ILE A 326 -18.09 -7.28 1.74
N PRO A 327 -19.22 -7.69 1.14
CA PRO A 327 -19.24 -8.07 -0.27
C PRO A 327 -19.00 -6.84 -1.16
N LYS A 328 -18.48 -7.06 -2.36
CA LYS A 328 -18.24 -5.99 -3.34
C LYS A 328 -19.53 -5.24 -3.71
N ASP A 329 -20.62 -5.97 -3.89
CA ASP A 329 -21.90 -5.46 -4.40
C ASP A 329 -22.89 -5.11 -3.28
N LEU A 330 -22.52 -4.19 -2.38
CA LEU A 330 -23.44 -3.71 -1.34
C LEU A 330 -24.49 -2.72 -1.89
N PRO A 331 -25.69 -2.63 -1.26
CA PRO A 331 -26.69 -1.64 -1.63
C PRO A 331 -26.10 -0.23 -1.58
N ALA A 332 -26.31 0.60 -2.60
CA ALA A 332 -25.71 1.93 -2.71
C ALA A 332 -26.15 2.90 -1.58
N ARG A 333 -25.29 3.87 -1.23
CA ARG A 333 -25.51 4.88 -0.19
C ARG A 333 -25.63 6.29 -0.76
N GLY A 334 -26.58 7.07 -0.25
CA GLY A 334 -26.80 8.46 -0.65
C GLY A 334 -25.93 9.49 0.08
N ASP A 335 -25.11 9.05 1.02
CA ASP A 335 -24.30 9.87 1.91
C ASP A 335 -22.79 9.61 1.80
N MET A 336 -22.37 8.60 1.04
CA MET A 336 -20.97 8.21 0.86
C MET A 336 -20.74 7.41 -0.42
N ILE A 337 -19.58 7.61 -1.06
CA ILE A 337 -19.03 6.69 -2.08
C ILE A 337 -18.26 5.57 -1.39
N TYR A 338 -18.54 4.32 -1.72
CA TYR A 338 -17.89 3.17 -1.08
C TYR A 338 -16.40 3.08 -1.40
N PRO A 339 -15.56 2.64 -0.43
CA PRO A 339 -14.17 2.28 -0.70
C PRO A 339 -14.10 0.95 -1.47
N SER A 340 -14.55 0.94 -2.73
CA SER A 340 -14.60 -0.25 -3.59
C SER A 340 -13.20 -0.68 -4.03
N ASP A 341 -12.38 0.25 -4.50
CA ASP A 341 -11.02 -0.01 -4.97
C ASP A 341 -10.06 0.95 -4.26
N LEU A 342 -9.31 0.41 -3.30
CA LEU A 342 -8.35 1.16 -2.51
C LEU A 342 -7.01 1.18 -3.25
N TRP A 343 -6.42 2.36 -3.39
CA TRP A 343 -5.15 2.58 -4.11
C TRP A 343 -3.97 2.86 -3.17
N GLY A 344 -4.21 2.95 -1.87
CA GLY A 344 -3.16 3.19 -0.90
C GLY A 344 -3.66 3.71 0.44
N GLN A 345 -2.71 4.19 1.24
CA GLN A 345 -2.96 4.66 2.60
C GLN A 345 -1.99 5.81 2.95
N GLN A 346 -2.48 6.80 3.67
CA GLN A 346 -1.68 7.88 4.28
C GLN A 346 -1.96 7.88 5.79
N GLY A 347 -0.99 7.39 6.58
CA GLY A 347 -1.15 7.28 8.02
C GLY A 347 -2.33 6.38 8.38
N GLU A 348 -3.39 6.94 8.97
CA GLU A 348 -4.62 6.19 9.34
C GLU A 348 -5.72 6.26 8.26
N LYS A 349 -5.50 7.01 7.17
CA LYS A 349 -6.49 7.24 6.11
C LYS A 349 -6.28 6.29 4.95
N LEU A 350 -7.32 5.58 4.54
CA LEU A 350 -7.32 4.81 3.29
C LEU A 350 -7.66 5.72 2.12
N ILE A 351 -7.06 5.47 0.96
CA ILE A 351 -7.21 6.29 -0.23
C ILE A 351 -7.79 5.45 -1.36
N ALA A 352 -8.87 5.93 -1.97
CA ALA A 352 -9.39 5.43 -3.24
C ALA A 352 -9.24 6.52 -4.32
N ILE A 353 -9.25 6.10 -5.58
CA ILE A 353 -9.19 6.99 -6.73
C ILE A 353 -10.34 6.60 -7.65
N PHE A 354 -11.16 7.57 -8.02
CA PHE A 354 -12.29 7.37 -8.93
C PHE A 354 -12.15 8.26 -10.14
N ALA A 355 -12.23 7.67 -11.34
CA ALA A 355 -12.37 8.46 -12.55
C ALA A 355 -13.73 9.20 -12.56
N PRO A 356 -13.83 10.37 -13.21
CA PRO A 356 -15.10 11.09 -13.31
C PRO A 356 -16.24 10.24 -13.89
N GLU A 357 -15.95 9.38 -14.87
CA GLU A 357 -16.91 8.48 -15.52
C GLU A 357 -17.48 7.46 -14.52
N GLU A 358 -16.65 6.94 -13.62
CA GLU A 358 -17.10 6.03 -12.55
C GLU A 358 -18.02 6.76 -11.58
N LEU A 359 -17.68 7.98 -11.18
CA LEU A 359 -18.54 8.79 -10.30
C LEU A 359 -19.88 9.13 -10.95
N LEU A 360 -19.89 9.44 -12.25
CA LEU A 360 -21.12 9.68 -13.00
C LEU A 360 -21.97 8.41 -13.14
N ALA A 361 -21.34 7.24 -13.31
CA ALA A 361 -22.05 5.95 -13.31
C ALA A 361 -22.68 5.66 -11.94
N ILE A 362 -21.94 5.89 -10.85
CA ILE A 362 -22.47 5.73 -9.48
C ILE A 362 -23.64 6.68 -9.24
N LYS A 363 -23.55 7.93 -9.69
CA LYS A 363 -24.66 8.91 -9.61
C LYS A 363 -25.91 8.38 -10.31
N ALA A 364 -25.77 7.92 -11.55
CA ALA A 364 -26.88 7.40 -12.34
C ALA A 364 -27.53 6.17 -11.67
N GLU A 365 -26.73 5.28 -11.09
CA GLU A 365 -27.21 4.13 -10.34
C GLU A 365 -28.01 4.56 -9.08
N LEU A 366 -27.50 5.52 -8.31
CA LEU A 366 -28.17 6.05 -7.12
C LEU A 366 -29.53 6.68 -7.47
N GLU A 367 -29.57 7.47 -8.56
CA GLU A 367 -30.79 8.10 -9.06
C GLU A 367 -31.81 7.05 -9.54
N ALA A 368 -31.37 6.05 -10.30
CA ALA A 368 -32.22 4.95 -10.78
C ALA A 368 -32.82 4.13 -9.63
N LYS A 369 -32.09 4.00 -8.52
CA LYS A 369 -32.56 3.32 -7.30
C LYS A 369 -33.37 4.23 -6.36
N GLY A 370 -33.57 5.51 -6.71
CA GLY A 370 -34.29 6.47 -5.88
C GLY A 370 -33.62 6.77 -4.54
N VAL A 371 -32.29 6.61 -4.45
CA VAL A 371 -31.53 6.82 -3.21
C VAL A 371 -31.44 8.32 -2.92
N GLN A 372 -31.85 8.73 -1.72
CA GLN A 372 -31.82 10.13 -1.31
C GLN A 372 -30.40 10.61 -1.05
N LEU A 373 -29.95 11.61 -1.81
CA LEU A 373 -28.60 12.16 -1.70
C LEU A 373 -28.50 13.23 -0.61
N THR A 374 -27.45 13.16 0.18
CA THR A 374 -27.03 14.24 1.08
C THR A 374 -26.49 15.44 0.29
N ASP A 375 -26.41 16.61 0.93
CA ASP A 375 -25.90 17.83 0.28
C ASP A 375 -24.42 17.69 -0.11
N LYS A 376 -23.62 16.92 0.67
CA LYS A 376 -22.23 16.61 0.33
C LYS A 376 -22.14 15.83 -0.99
N MET A 377 -23.00 14.83 -1.17
CA MET A 377 -23.06 14.02 -2.39
C MET A 377 -23.59 14.81 -3.59
N LYS A 378 -24.63 15.63 -3.40
CA LYS A 378 -25.11 16.56 -4.44
C LYS A 378 -24.01 17.53 -4.89
N THR A 379 -23.26 18.08 -3.94
CA THR A 379 -22.14 18.98 -4.21
C THR A 379 -21.01 18.29 -4.96
N LEU A 380 -20.66 17.05 -4.57
CA LEU A 380 -19.68 16.22 -5.28
C LEU A 380 -20.11 16.04 -6.74
N PHE A 381 -21.30 15.45 -6.96
CA PHE A 381 -21.79 15.13 -8.30
C PHE A 381 -22.12 16.35 -9.16
N GLY A 382 -22.33 17.52 -8.57
CA GLY A 382 -22.47 18.79 -9.30
C GLY A 382 -21.15 19.34 -9.86
N LYS A 383 -20.01 18.85 -9.38
CA LYS A 383 -18.66 19.27 -9.81
C LYS A 383 -17.99 18.31 -10.79
N VAL A 384 -18.37 17.03 -10.78
CA VAL A 384 -17.77 16.00 -11.63
C VAL A 384 -18.08 16.26 -13.11
N LYS A 385 -17.05 16.23 -13.96
CA LYS A 385 -17.16 16.34 -15.42
C LYS A 385 -16.34 15.25 -16.10
N ALA A 386 -16.91 14.61 -17.11
CA ALA A 386 -16.23 13.59 -17.90
C ALA A 386 -14.98 14.15 -18.58
N GLY A 387 -13.94 13.32 -18.71
CA GLY A 387 -12.67 13.65 -19.34
C GLY A 387 -11.72 14.53 -18.51
N GLU A 388 -12.08 14.87 -17.26
CA GLU A 388 -11.18 15.50 -16.30
C GLU A 388 -10.35 14.46 -15.52
N ASN A 389 -9.37 14.94 -14.77
CA ASN A 389 -8.57 14.07 -13.91
C ASN A 389 -9.40 13.39 -12.80
N PRO A 390 -8.95 12.22 -12.31
CA PRO A 390 -9.61 11.50 -11.21
C PRO A 390 -9.65 12.26 -9.89
N TRP A 391 -10.48 11.77 -9.00
CA TRP A 391 -10.72 12.32 -7.67
C TRP A 391 -10.17 11.37 -6.61
N LEU A 392 -9.46 11.92 -5.63
CA LEU A 392 -9.01 11.20 -4.45
C LEU A 392 -10.14 11.16 -3.42
N PHE A 393 -10.37 10.01 -2.83
CA PHE A 393 -11.28 9.81 -1.71
C PHE A 393 -10.51 9.28 -0.53
N PHE A 394 -10.68 9.93 0.63
CA PHE A 394 -10.01 9.60 1.88
C PHE A 394 -11.03 9.05 2.86
N TYR A 395 -10.73 7.90 3.45
CA TYR A 395 -11.60 7.23 4.43
C TYR A 395 -10.85 7.07 5.75
N GLU A 396 -11.45 7.56 6.83
CA GLU A 396 -11.00 7.32 8.20
C GLU A 396 -11.86 6.21 8.80
N LEU A 397 -11.20 5.20 9.36
CA LEU A 397 -11.87 4.10 10.05
C LEU A 397 -12.04 4.40 11.53
N LYS A 398 -13.04 3.77 12.17
CA LYS A 398 -13.34 3.92 13.60
C LYS A 398 -12.28 3.38 14.55
#